data_AF-A0A2H3B2T0-F1
#
_entry.id   AF-A0A2H3B2T0-F1
#
_cell.length_a   1.000
_cell.length_b   1.000
_cell.length_c   1.000
_cell.angle_alpha   90.00
_cell.angle_beta   90.00
_cell.angle_gamma   90.00
#
_symmetry.space_group_name_H-M   'P 1'
#
loop_
_entity.id
_entity.type
_entity.pdbx_description
1 polymer ?
#
loop_
_entity_poly.entity_id
_entity_poly.type
_entity_poly.pdbx_seq_one_letter_code
_entity_poly.pdbx_strand_id
1 'polypeptide(L)'
;MPLTTEAPAVKSREFLIVTIAREGRSMFVSRADAADYSNFRDIVVAQIPGVTRDEIVLETKDLYVCEGKYVEILPKYWSNIHDAVDNIRVLLIEGNQDPTYIMRRWRKTEIPSFG
;
A
#
# COMPACT_ATOMS: atom_id res chain seq x y z
N MET A 1 3.36 -26.03 -24.28
CA MET A 1 2.71 -25.20 -23.24
C MET A 1 3.77 -24.82 -22.23
N PRO A 2 4.13 -23.54 -22.01
CA PRO A 2 4.93 -23.21 -20.85
C PRO A 2 4.01 -23.08 -19.64
N LEU A 3 4.19 -23.95 -18.64
CA LEU A 3 3.74 -23.65 -17.28
C LEU A 3 4.65 -22.54 -16.76
N THR A 4 4.18 -21.31 -16.81
CA THR A 4 4.77 -20.26 -15.97
C THR A 4 4.30 -20.54 -14.56
N THR A 5 5.03 -21.41 -13.84
CA THR A 5 4.95 -21.47 -12.39
C THR A 5 5.53 -20.16 -11.89
N GLU A 6 4.68 -19.14 -11.75
CA GLU A 6 5.00 -18.03 -10.85
C GLU A 6 5.24 -18.67 -9.49
N ALA A 7 6.52 -18.74 -9.08
CA ALA A 7 6.86 -19.15 -7.74
C ALA A 7 6.05 -18.27 -6.77
N PRO A 8 5.37 -18.85 -5.76
CA PRO A 8 4.69 -18.03 -4.78
C PRO A 8 5.73 -17.08 -4.20
N ALA A 9 5.49 -15.77 -4.32
CA ALA A 9 6.36 -14.76 -3.73
C ALA A 9 6.58 -15.16 -2.27
N VAL A 10 7.83 -15.45 -1.92
CA VAL A 10 8.18 -15.91 -0.57
C VAL A 10 7.79 -14.80 0.38
N LYS A 11 6.71 -15.02 1.14
CA LYS A 11 6.28 -14.10 2.19
C LYS A 11 7.43 -13.93 3.16
N SER A 12 7.96 -12.72 3.27
CA SER A 12 9.00 -12.44 4.25
C SER A 12 8.32 -12.33 5.60
N ARG A 13 8.64 -13.24 6.52
CA ARG A 13 8.08 -13.23 7.88
C ARG A 13 8.64 -12.09 8.75
N GLU A 14 9.64 -11.38 8.25
CA GLU A 14 10.39 -10.39 9.03
C GLU A 14 10.24 -8.97 8.45
N PHE A 15 10.02 -8.83 7.14
CA PHE A 15 10.04 -7.53 6.47
C PHE A 15 8.86 -7.31 5.52
N LEU A 16 8.39 -6.08 5.44
CA LEU A 16 7.56 -5.53 4.38
C LEU A 16 8.44 -4.88 3.31
N ILE A 17 8.05 -5.01 2.05
CA ILE A 17 8.65 -4.28 0.93
C ILE A 17 7.80 -3.04 0.70
N VAL A 18 8.38 -1.87 0.93
CA VAL A 18 7.72 -0.58 0.71
C VAL A 18 8.33 0.07 -0.52
N THR A 19 7.52 0.40 -1.51
CA THR A 19 7.95 1.03 -2.76
C THR A 19 7.37 2.42 -2.89
N ILE A 20 8.23 3.43 -2.96
CA ILE A 20 7.86 4.83 -3.22
C ILE A 20 7.64 4.97 -4.71
N ALA A 21 6.37 5.03 -5.13
CA ALA A 21 6.00 4.91 -6.55
C ALA A 21 6.62 6.01 -7.43
N ARG A 22 6.74 7.24 -6.90
CA ARG A 22 7.30 8.38 -7.61
C ARG A 22 8.78 8.20 -7.94
N GLU A 23 9.54 7.63 -7.01
CA GLU A 23 10.99 7.50 -7.12
C GLU A 23 11.42 6.14 -7.68
N GLY A 24 10.51 5.16 -7.72
CA GLY A 24 10.85 3.78 -8.04
C GLY A 24 11.77 3.12 -7.01
N ARG A 25 11.94 3.76 -5.85
CA ARG A 25 12.80 3.30 -4.75
C ARG A 25 12.02 2.36 -3.84
N SER A 26 12.65 1.25 -3.47
CA SER A 26 12.12 0.31 -2.49
C SER A 26 12.96 0.30 -1.21
N MET A 27 12.32 0.02 -0.10
CA MET A 27 12.93 -0.16 1.22
C MET A 27 12.30 -1.35 1.94
N PHE A 28 13.06 -1.94 2.84
CA PHE A 28 12.57 -3.00 3.73
C PHE A 28 12.23 -2.40 5.08
N VAL A 29 11.03 -2.68 5.57
CA VAL A 29 10.57 -2.25 6.90
C VAL A 29 10.30 -3.50 7.72
N SER A 30 10.84 -3.56 8.93
CA SER A 30 10.55 -4.67 9.86
C SER A 30 9.05 -4.76 10.13
N ARG A 31 8.49 -5.97 10.13
CA ARG A 31 7.10 -6.20 10.51
C ARG A 31 6.84 -5.81 11.97
N ALA A 32 7.83 -5.93 12.84
CA ALA A 32 7.70 -5.50 14.24
C ALA A 32 7.54 -3.97 14.33
N ASP A 33 8.33 -3.23 13.56
CA ASP A 33 8.25 -1.77 13.54
C ASP A 33 6.97 -1.30 12.82
N ALA A 34 6.51 -2.05 11.82
CA ALA A 34 5.29 -1.77 11.10
C ALA A 34 4.01 -2.30 11.76
N ALA A 35 4.07 -2.94 12.93
CA ALA A 35 2.90 -3.52 13.59
C ALA A 35 1.84 -2.45 13.94
N ASP A 36 2.29 -1.28 14.40
CA ASP A 36 1.45 -0.11 14.57
C ASP A 36 1.40 0.72 13.28
N TYR A 37 0.20 1.07 12.82
CA TYR A 37 0.03 1.80 11.55
C TYR A 37 0.60 3.22 11.59
N SER A 38 0.52 3.89 12.74
CA SER A 38 1.06 5.25 12.88
C SER A 38 2.58 5.20 12.83
N ASN A 39 3.20 4.28 13.58
CA ASN A 39 4.64 4.07 13.55
C ASN A 39 5.12 3.65 12.16
N PHE A 40 4.36 2.81 11.46
CA PHE A 40 4.65 2.45 10.09
C PHE A 40 4.69 3.67 9.16
N ARG A 41 3.67 4.55 9.23
CA ARG A 41 3.68 5.80 8.46
C ARG A 41 4.86 6.69 8.80
N ASP A 42 5.24 6.77 10.07
CA ASP A 42 6.41 7.56 10.50
C ASP A 42 7.70 7.08 9.86
N ILE A 43 7.91 5.77 9.85
CA ILE A 43 9.09 5.17 9.23
C ILE A 43 9.12 5.48 7.74
N VAL A 44 7.98 5.39 7.05
CA VAL A 44 7.88 5.71 5.62
C VAL A 44 8.17 7.18 5.36
N VAL A 45 7.54 8.09 6.10
CA VAL A 45 7.72 9.54 5.93
C VAL A 45 9.16 9.97 6.21
N ALA A 46 9.82 9.38 7.21
CA ALA A 46 11.22 9.66 7.52
C ALA A 46 12.18 9.35 6.35
N GLN A 47 11.77 8.53 5.38
CA GLN A 47 12.56 8.22 4.19
C GLN A 47 12.29 9.17 3.02
N ILE A 48 11.28 10.07 3.12
CA ILE A 48 10.86 10.95 2.04
C ILE A 48 11.01 12.41 2.51
N PRO A 49 12.12 13.10 2.15
CA PRO A 49 12.38 14.46 2.59
C PRO A 49 11.27 15.43 2.18
N GLY A 50 10.84 16.27 3.12
CA GLY A 50 9.87 17.34 2.86
C GLY A 50 8.41 16.89 2.69
N VAL A 51 8.11 15.63 2.96
CA VAL A 51 6.75 15.08 2.95
C VAL A 51 6.27 14.90 4.38
N THR A 52 4.97 15.16 4.61
CA THR A 52 4.30 14.91 5.88
C THR A 52 3.45 13.64 5.83
N ARG A 53 2.95 13.17 6.98
CA ARG A 53 2.09 11.98 7.04
C ARG A 53 0.89 12.13 6.11
N ASP A 54 0.21 13.28 6.11
CA ASP A 54 -1.04 13.48 5.38
C ASP A 54 -0.86 13.56 3.86
N GLU A 55 0.39 13.67 3.41
CA GLU A 55 0.76 13.68 2.00
C GLU A 55 1.13 12.28 1.49
N ILE A 56 0.99 11.23 2.30
CA ILE A 56 1.23 9.85 1.86
C ILE A 56 -0.03 8.99 1.91
N VAL A 57 -0.20 8.16 0.88
CA VAL A 57 -1.19 7.07 0.81
C VAL A 57 -0.44 5.75 0.72
N LEU A 58 -0.77 4.83 1.61
CA LEU A 58 -0.25 3.47 1.59
C LEU A 58 -1.24 2.56 0.91
N GLU A 59 -0.76 1.74 -0.02
CA GLU A 59 -1.60 0.86 -0.82
C GLU A 59 -1.03 -0.55 -0.88
N THR A 60 -1.91 -1.53 -1.04
CA THR A 60 -1.50 -2.91 -1.32
C THR A 60 -2.34 -3.50 -2.44
N LYS A 61 -1.82 -4.56 -3.06
CA LYS A 61 -2.54 -5.42 -4.02
C LYS A 61 -2.59 -6.87 -3.57
N ASP A 62 -2.06 -7.18 -2.39
CA ASP A 62 -1.78 -8.55 -1.93
C ASP A 62 -3.02 -9.25 -1.36
N LEU A 63 -4.06 -8.48 -1.02
CA LEU A 63 -5.30 -9.04 -0.49
C LEU A 63 -6.21 -9.50 -1.63
N TYR A 64 -6.93 -10.60 -1.39
CA TYR A 64 -7.90 -11.14 -2.36
C TYR A 64 -8.93 -10.08 -2.80
N VAL A 65 -9.40 -9.26 -1.86
CA VAL A 65 -10.38 -8.18 -2.10
C VAL A 65 -9.86 -7.09 -3.03
N CYS A 66 -8.55 -7.01 -3.24
CA CYS A 66 -7.93 -6.03 -4.12
C CYS A 66 -8.02 -6.43 -5.60
N GLU A 67 -8.28 -7.70 -5.91
CA GLU A 67 -8.37 -8.22 -7.30
C GLU A 67 -7.17 -7.81 -8.17
N GLY A 68 -5.97 -7.83 -7.59
CA GLY A 68 -4.71 -7.45 -8.26
C GLY A 68 -4.53 -5.94 -8.49
N LYS A 69 -5.48 -5.11 -8.06
CA LYS A 69 -5.38 -3.63 -8.12
C LYS A 69 -4.78 -3.10 -6.83
N TYR A 70 -4.04 -2.00 -6.92
CA TYR A 70 -3.62 -1.29 -5.71
C TYR A 70 -4.84 -0.63 -5.07
N VAL A 71 -5.04 -0.91 -3.78
CA VAL A 71 -6.12 -0.34 -2.96
C VAL A 71 -5.48 0.29 -1.72
N GLU A 72 -6.01 1.45 -1.34
CA GLU A 72 -5.58 2.15 -0.13
C GLU A 72 -5.83 1.30 1.13
N ILE A 73 -4.83 1.29 2.00
CA ILE A 73 -4.91 0.69 3.32
C ILE A 73 -5.44 1.75 4.28
N LEU A 74 -6.63 1.52 4.84
CA LEU A 74 -7.15 2.38 5.90
C LEU A 74 -6.60 1.96 7.27
N PRO A 75 -6.25 2.91 8.17
CA PRO A 75 -5.66 2.62 9.47
C PRO A 75 -6.43 1.57 10.28
N LYS A 76 -7.76 1.65 10.25
CA LYS A 76 -8.67 0.75 10.99
C LYS A 76 -8.59 -0.72 10.57
N TYR A 77 -8.05 -1.02 9.39
CA TYR A 77 -7.92 -2.38 8.89
C TYR A 77 -6.54 -2.96 9.11
N TRP A 78 -5.53 -2.13 9.41
CA TRP A 78 -4.13 -2.54 9.46
C TRP A 78 -3.86 -3.69 10.43
N SER A 79 -4.42 -3.63 11.64
CA SER A 79 -4.28 -4.69 12.65
C SER A 79 -4.73 -6.07 12.18
N ASN A 80 -5.65 -6.14 11.21
CA ASN A 80 -6.17 -7.40 10.68
C ASN A 80 -5.43 -7.87 9.43
N ILE A 81 -4.70 -6.99 8.75
CA ILE A 81 -4.12 -7.28 7.42
C ILE A 81 -2.61 -7.18 7.38
N HIS A 82 -1.94 -6.61 8.40
CA HIS A 82 -0.50 -6.35 8.33
C HIS A 82 0.31 -7.62 8.07
N ASP A 83 -0.11 -8.77 8.64
CA ASP A 83 0.54 -10.07 8.42
C ASP A 83 0.23 -10.71 7.07
N ALA A 84 -0.86 -10.28 6.43
CA ALA A 84 -1.28 -10.80 5.13
C ALA A 84 -0.63 -10.06 3.96
N VAL A 85 -0.12 -8.85 4.19
CA VAL A 85 0.49 -7.96 3.19
C VAL A 85 2.01 -8.08 3.24
N ASP A 86 2.65 -8.19 2.08
CA ASP A 86 4.12 -8.18 1.94
C ASP A 86 4.60 -6.94 1.16
N ASN A 87 3.78 -6.43 0.23
CA ASN A 87 4.09 -5.34 -0.67
C ASN A 87 3.19 -4.14 -0.41
N ILE A 88 3.83 -3.03 -0.07
CA ILE A 88 3.21 -1.73 0.12
C ILE A 88 3.71 -0.78 -0.97
N ARG A 89 2.78 -0.09 -1.62
CA ARG A 89 3.08 1.03 -2.51
C ARG A 89 2.75 2.33 -1.79
N VAL A 90 3.67 3.27 -1.81
CA VAL A 90 3.49 4.62 -1.27
C VAL A 90 3.23 5.56 -2.44
N LEU A 91 2.09 6.25 -2.38
CA LEU A 91 1.78 7.37 -3.26
C LEU A 91 1.95 8.67 -2.49
N LEU A 92 2.55 9.66 -3.13
CA LEU A 92 2.63 11.03 -2.62
C LEU A 92 1.44 11.82 -3.17
N ILE A 93 0.62 12.39 -2.29
CA ILE A 93 -0.39 13.37 -2.65
C ILE A 93 0.31 14.72 -2.68
N GLU A 94 0.73 15.19 -3.85
CA GLU A 94 1.20 16.57 -3.98
C GLU A 94 0.01 17.52 -3.74
N GLY A 95 0.20 18.55 -2.91
CA GLY A 95 -0.81 19.56 -2.53
C GLY A 95 -1.40 20.41 -3.66
N ASN A 96 -1.30 19.95 -4.92
CA ASN A 96 -1.95 20.54 -6.09
C ASN A 96 -2.68 19.49 -6.96
N GLN A 97 -2.91 18.27 -6.46
CA GLN A 97 -3.76 17.32 -7.16
C GLN A 97 -5.24 17.62 -6.88
N ASP A 98 -5.88 18.15 -7.91
CA ASP A 98 -7.31 18.30 -8.10
C ASP A 98 -8.12 17.20 -7.34
N PRO A 99 -9.11 17.57 -6.50
CA PRO A 99 -9.94 16.62 -5.74
C PRO A 99 -10.65 15.58 -6.61
N THR A 100 -10.70 15.77 -7.94
CA THR A 100 -11.14 14.74 -8.87
C THR A 100 -10.20 13.55 -9.01
N TYR A 101 -8.92 13.61 -8.63
CA TYR A 101 -8.04 12.42 -8.67
C TYR A 101 -8.43 11.39 -7.59
N ILE A 102 -8.71 11.88 -6.37
CA ILE A 102 -9.25 11.05 -5.29
C ILE A 102 -10.67 10.58 -5.67
N MET A 103 -11.56 11.47 -6.12
CA MET A 103 -12.94 11.10 -6.47
C MET A 103 -13.09 10.18 -7.71
N ARG A 104 -12.23 10.30 -8.73
CA ARG A 104 -12.24 9.39 -9.90
C ARG A 104 -11.83 7.97 -9.53
N ARG A 105 -11.04 7.81 -8.45
CA ARG A 105 -10.68 6.49 -7.93
C ARG A 105 -11.84 5.84 -7.19
N TRP A 106 -12.54 6.58 -6.34
CA TRP A 106 -13.75 6.08 -5.64
C TRP A 106 -14.90 5.74 -6.60
N ARG A 107 -15.09 6.49 -7.70
CA ARG A 107 -16.11 6.15 -8.72
C ARG A 107 -15.85 4.84 -9.48
N LYS A 108 -14.62 4.34 -9.51
CA LYS A 108 -14.31 3.04 -10.14
C LYS A 108 -14.42 1.85 -9.17
N THR A 109 -14.66 2.12 -7.89
CA THR A 109 -14.87 1.13 -6.83
C THR A 109 -16.32 1.07 -6.37
N GLU A 110 -17.28 1.42 -7.24
CA GLU A 110 -18.66 0.98 -7.06
C GLU A 110 -18.66 -0.56 -7.13
N ILE A 111 -18.71 -1.15 -5.94
CA ILE A 111 -19.02 -2.56 -5.69
C ILE A 111 -20.27 -2.86 -6.54
N PRO A 112 -20.27 -3.85 -7.45
CA PRO A 112 -21.48 -4.19 -8.15
C PRO A 112 -22.51 -4.62 -7.11
N SER A 113 -23.57 -3.83 -7.00
CA SER A 113 -24.78 -4.15 -6.25
C SER A 113 -25.30 -5.48 -6.82
N PHE A 114 -25.18 -6.55 -6.06
CA PHE A 114 -25.89 -7.79 -6.37
C PHE A 114 -27.38 -7.51 -6.22
N GLY A 115 -28.09 -7.45 -7.35
CA GLY A 115 -29.54 -7.58 -7.42
C GLY A 115 -29.97 -9.04 -7.44
#